data_AF-A0AAD1HTC1-F1
#
_entry.id   AF-A0AAD1HTC1-F1
#
_cell.length_a   1.000
_cell.length_b   1.000
_cell.length_c   1.000
_cell.angle_alpha   90.00
_cell.angle_beta   90.00
_cell.angle_gamma   90.00
#
_symmetry.space_group_name_H-M   'P 1'
#
loop_
_entity.id
_entity.type
_entity.pdbx_description
1 polymer ?
#
loop_
_entity_poly.entity_id
_entity_poly.type
_entity_poly.pdbx_seq_one_letter_code
_entity_poly.pdbx_strand_id
1 'polypeptide(L)'
;MTPRDFERLLAEALKTLDPGDRERFEGLVRNEPTYRDRLLDLASIPSQVAVDLVLPDREGWANSLRNVRNGLAHGLARDIGELEELHQLFLRTKYLLYLVIMAEMGLSGSVQERCIRNNAPLMHLNNAG
;
A
#
# COMPACT_ATOMS: atom_id res chain seq x y z
N MET A 1 -1.90 -28.08 5.64
CA MET A 1 -1.37 -28.06 4.27
C MET A 1 -0.29 -27.00 4.24
N THR A 2 0.95 -27.34 3.87
CA THR A 2 2.05 -26.36 3.86
C THR A 2 2.04 -25.55 2.55
N PRO A 3 2.69 -24.37 2.49
CA PRO A 3 2.80 -23.59 1.25
C PRO A 3 3.37 -24.40 0.07
N ARG A 4 4.35 -25.28 0.34
CA ARG A 4 4.92 -26.20 -0.66
C ARG A 4 3.92 -27.26 -1.14
N ASP A 5 3.05 -27.74 -0.25
CA ASP A 5 2.00 -28.70 -0.63
C ASP A 5 0.98 -28.05 -1.55
N PHE A 6 0.63 -26.79 -1.27
CA PHE A 6 -0.29 -26.00 -2.09
C PHE A 6 0.29 -25.70 -3.48
N GLU A 7 1.55 -25.23 -3.55
CA GLU A 7 2.24 -24.97 -4.82
C GLU A 7 2.31 -26.22 -5.72
N ARG A 8 2.61 -27.39 -5.12
CA ARG A 8 2.67 -28.65 -5.87
C ARG A 8 1.30 -29.07 -6.40
N LEU A 9 0.25 -28.97 -5.57
CA LEU A 9 -1.12 -29.29 -5.98
C LEU A 9 -1.63 -28.33 -7.06
N LEU A 10 -1.32 -27.04 -6.93
CA LEU A 10 -1.64 -26.02 -7.92
C LEU A 10 -0.94 -26.29 -9.24
N ALA A 11 0.37 -26.58 -9.21
CA ALA A 11 1.15 -26.87 -10.41
C ALA A 11 0.63 -28.11 -11.16
N GLU A 12 0.19 -29.16 -10.45
CA GLU A 12 -0.44 -30.33 -11.08
C GLU A 12 -1.83 -30.00 -11.64
N ALA A 13 -2.66 -29.24 -10.91
CA ALA A 13 -3.98 -28.83 -11.40
C ALA A 13 -3.87 -27.98 -12.68
N LEU A 14 -2.93 -27.04 -12.74
CA LEU A 14 -2.71 -26.15 -13.89
C LEU A 14 -2.27 -26.88 -15.16
N LYS A 15 -1.59 -28.03 -15.05
CA LYS A 15 -1.20 -28.85 -16.22
C LYS A 15 -2.39 -29.48 -16.94
N THR A 16 -3.53 -29.61 -16.25
CA THR A 16 -4.74 -30.22 -16.81
C THR A 16 -5.64 -29.22 -17.52
N LEU A 17 -5.34 -27.92 -17.42
CA LEU A 17 -6.11 -26.85 -18.03
C LEU A 17 -5.55 -26.50 -19.40
N ASP A 18 -6.43 -26.08 -20.31
CA ASP A 18 -6.03 -25.47 -21.56
C ASP A 18 -5.41 -24.08 -21.30
N PRO A 19 -4.67 -23.49 -22.27
CA PRO A 19 -3.96 -22.24 -22.03
C PRO A 19 -4.87 -21.07 -21.61
N GLY A 20 -6.11 -21.01 -22.09
CA GLY A 20 -7.07 -19.95 -21.77
C GLY A 20 -7.64 -20.08 -20.36
N ASP A 21 -8.01 -21.28 -19.93
CA ASP A 21 -8.50 -21.53 -18.57
C ASP A 21 -7.35 -21.46 -17.56
N ARG A 22 -6.12 -21.82 -17.97
CA ARG A 22 -4.93 -21.69 -17.13
C ARG A 22 -4.66 -20.24 -16.74
N GLU A 23 -4.67 -19.30 -17.69
CA GLU A 23 -4.46 -17.88 -17.40
C GLU A 23 -5.55 -17.34 -16.46
N ARG A 24 -6.81 -17.75 -16.69
CA ARG A 24 -7.94 -17.38 -15.84
C ARG A 24 -7.80 -17.97 -14.42
N PHE A 25 -7.34 -19.20 -14.30
CA PHE A 25 -7.18 -19.91 -13.03
C PHE A 25 -5.96 -19.42 -12.25
N GLU A 26 -4.83 -19.14 -12.89
CA GLU A 26 -3.66 -18.53 -12.25
C GLU A 26 -4.00 -17.14 -11.65
N GLY A 27 -4.89 -16.38 -12.30
CA GLY A 27 -5.42 -15.12 -11.75
C GLY A 27 -6.32 -15.31 -10.52
N LEU A 28 -7.02 -16.44 -10.41
CA LEU A 28 -7.93 -16.76 -9.30
C LEU A 28 -7.21 -17.40 -8.11
N VAL A 29 -6.07 -18.06 -8.32
CA VAL A 29 -5.40 -18.90 -7.31
C VAL A 29 -4.15 -18.25 -6.69
N ARG A 30 -3.91 -16.96 -6.97
CA ARG A 30 -3.00 -16.15 -6.14
C ARG A 30 -3.57 -16.01 -4.72
N ASN A 31 -3.26 -16.96 -3.87
CA ASN A 31 -3.57 -16.95 -2.43
C ASN A 31 -2.64 -16.05 -1.63
N GLU A 32 -1.60 -15.47 -2.24
CA GLU A 32 -0.75 -14.48 -1.59
C GLU A 32 -1.30 -13.06 -1.83
N PRO A 33 -1.48 -12.25 -0.77
CA PRO A 33 -1.92 -10.88 -0.92
C PRO A 33 -0.94 -10.12 -1.80
N THR A 34 -1.46 -9.38 -2.78
CA THR A 34 -0.62 -8.59 -3.67
C THR A 34 0.13 -7.52 -2.89
N TYR A 35 1.14 -6.90 -3.50
CA TYR A 35 1.80 -5.75 -2.86
C TYR A 35 0.79 -4.64 -2.52
N ARG A 36 -0.18 -4.41 -3.41
CA ARG A 36 -1.27 -3.46 -3.17
C ARG A 36 -2.13 -3.87 -1.97
N ASP A 37 -2.50 -5.15 -1.88
CA ASP A 37 -3.34 -5.61 -0.77
C ASP A 37 -2.61 -5.48 0.58
N ARG A 38 -1.30 -5.78 0.61
CA ARG A 38 -0.47 -5.56 1.80
C ARG A 38 -0.36 -4.09 2.19
N LEU A 39 -0.34 -3.17 1.23
CA LEU A 39 -0.36 -1.73 1.51
C LEU A 39 -1.69 -1.31 2.13
N LEU A 40 -2.81 -1.78 1.58
CA LEU A 40 -4.14 -1.48 2.14
C LEU A 40 -4.31 -2.08 3.54
N ASP A 41 -3.82 -3.30 3.75
CA ASP A 41 -3.81 -3.96 5.06
C ASP A 41 -3.00 -3.14 6.08
N LEU A 42 -1.82 -2.63 5.69
CA LEU A 42 -1.01 -1.74 6.52
C LEU A 42 -1.76 -0.46 6.93
N ALA A 43 -2.58 0.10 6.03
CA ALA A 43 -3.41 1.27 6.31
C ALA A 43 -4.61 0.96 7.22
N SER A 44 -4.95 -0.31 7.42
CA SER A 44 -6.07 -0.73 8.28
C SER A 44 -5.68 -0.83 9.76
N ILE A 45 -4.39 -0.97 10.07
CA ILE A 45 -3.86 -1.17 11.43
C ILE A 45 -4.14 0.02 12.37
N PRO A 46 -3.88 1.29 11.97
CA PRO A 46 -4.01 2.42 12.88
C PRO A 46 -5.46 2.94 13.01
N SER A 47 -5.64 3.98 13.82
CA SER A 47 -6.91 4.73 13.87
C SER A 47 -7.28 5.24 12.49
N GLN A 48 -8.45 4.85 11.99
CA GLN A 48 -8.90 5.23 10.65
C GLN A 48 -9.09 6.74 10.51
N VAL A 49 -9.48 7.43 11.59
CA VAL A 49 -9.56 8.90 11.63
C VAL A 49 -8.16 9.52 11.45
N ALA A 50 -7.14 8.93 12.08
CA ALA A 50 -5.77 9.43 11.94
C ALA A 50 -5.20 9.13 10.54
N VAL A 51 -5.55 7.97 9.97
CA VAL A 51 -5.18 7.59 8.61
C VAL A 51 -5.80 8.54 7.59
N ASP A 52 -7.09 8.89 7.71
CA ASP A 52 -7.78 9.79 6.78
C ASP A 52 -7.13 11.20 6.72
N LEU A 53 -6.47 11.65 7.80
CA LEU A 53 -5.73 12.91 7.83
C LEU A 53 -4.42 12.89 7.01
N VAL A 54 -3.85 11.71 6.79
CA VAL A 54 -2.58 11.50 6.07
C VAL A 54 -2.83 10.96 4.66
N LEU A 55 -3.85 10.12 4.53
CA LEU A 55 -4.14 9.25 3.39
C LEU A 55 -5.63 9.29 3.06
N PRO A 56 -6.14 10.43 2.54
CA PRO A 56 -7.55 10.57 2.18
C PRO A 56 -7.95 9.62 1.03
N ASP A 57 -7.02 9.31 0.12
CA ASP A 57 -7.21 8.31 -0.94
C ASP A 57 -6.22 7.15 -0.76
N ARG A 58 -6.67 6.11 -0.05
CA ARG A 58 -5.90 4.89 0.22
C ARG A 58 -5.62 4.10 -1.06
N GLU A 59 -6.58 4.08 -1.97
CA GLU A 59 -6.51 3.31 -3.21
C GLU A 59 -5.55 3.95 -4.21
N GLY A 60 -5.67 5.27 -4.40
CA GLY A 60 -4.71 6.06 -5.17
C GLY A 60 -3.30 5.93 -4.62
N TRP A 61 -3.12 6.01 -3.30
CA TRP A 61 -1.81 5.81 -2.67
C TRP A 61 -1.22 4.43 -2.94
N ALA A 62 -1.99 3.36 -2.75
CA ALA A 62 -1.50 1.99 -2.95
C ALA A 62 -1.13 1.74 -4.42
N ASN A 63 -1.90 2.30 -5.35
CA ASN A 63 -1.60 2.25 -6.78
C ASN A 63 -0.35 3.07 -7.13
N SER A 64 -0.21 4.30 -6.61
CA SER A 64 0.96 5.14 -6.82
C SER A 64 2.23 4.50 -6.27
N LEU A 65 2.22 3.92 -5.07
CA LEU A 65 3.36 3.19 -4.52
C LEU A 65 3.74 1.97 -5.36
N ARG A 66 2.75 1.20 -5.82
CA ARG A 66 2.99 0.07 -6.73
C ARG A 66 3.65 0.56 -8.02
N ASN A 67 3.12 1.63 -8.61
CA ASN A 67 3.63 2.18 -9.86
C ASN A 67 5.02 2.78 -9.68
N VAL A 68 5.29 3.50 -8.59
CA VAL A 68 6.62 4.04 -8.26
C VAL A 68 7.61 2.91 -8.02
N ARG A 69 7.25 1.87 -7.25
CA ARG A 69 8.10 0.69 -7.06
C ARG A 69 8.48 0.03 -8.39
N ASN A 70 7.52 -0.09 -9.31
CA ASN A 70 7.74 -0.68 -10.63
C ASN A 70 8.49 0.28 -11.58
N GLY A 71 8.23 1.58 -11.48
CA GLY A 71 8.82 2.63 -12.30
C GLY A 71 10.24 2.98 -11.89
N LEU A 72 10.60 2.85 -10.60
CA LEU A 72 11.97 2.98 -10.11
C LEU A 72 12.91 2.00 -10.83
N ALA A 73 12.40 0.84 -11.26
CA ALA A 73 13.15 -0.14 -12.06
C ALA A 73 13.38 0.31 -13.53
N HIS A 74 12.66 1.33 -14.00
CA HIS A 74 12.71 1.85 -15.36
C HIS A 74 13.21 3.31 -15.48
N GLY A 75 13.65 3.92 -14.37
CA GLY A 75 14.26 5.25 -14.32
C GLY A 75 13.50 6.22 -13.40
N LEU A 76 14.25 7.04 -12.68
CA LEU A 76 13.71 8.09 -11.78
C LEU A 76 13.01 9.22 -12.56
N ALA A 77 12.23 10.02 -11.82
CA ALA A 77 11.43 11.15 -12.29
C ALA A 77 12.13 12.01 -13.35
N ARG A 78 11.38 12.37 -14.39
CA ARG A 78 11.86 13.10 -15.57
C ARG A 78 11.73 14.62 -15.43
N ASP A 79 10.95 15.11 -14.47
CA ASP A 79 10.80 16.53 -14.18
C ASP A 79 10.53 16.84 -12.68
N ILE A 80 10.44 18.13 -12.35
CA ILE A 80 10.25 18.64 -10.98
C ILE A 80 8.85 18.29 -10.43
N GLY A 81 7.82 18.23 -11.29
CA GLY A 81 6.47 17.89 -10.88
C GLY A 81 6.39 16.45 -10.38
N GLU A 82 7.00 15.53 -11.12
CA GLU A 82 7.13 14.12 -10.72
C GLU A 82 7.93 13.97 -9.40
N LEU A 83 8.94 14.82 -9.16
CA LEU A 83 9.71 14.81 -7.92
C LEU A 83 8.88 15.26 -6.70
N GLU A 84 8.04 16.30 -6.86
CA GLU A 84 7.16 16.75 -5.79
C GLU A 84 6.10 15.69 -5.46
N GLU A 85 5.49 15.07 -6.47
CA GLU A 85 4.56 13.97 -6.27
C GLU A 85 5.20 12.78 -5.54
N LEU A 86 6.44 12.41 -5.90
CA LEU A 86 7.22 11.39 -5.21
C LEU A 86 7.50 11.78 -3.75
N HIS A 87 7.83 13.04 -3.50
CA HIS A 87 8.06 13.55 -2.15
C HIS A 87 6.77 13.53 -1.30
N GLN A 88 5.63 13.90 -1.88
CA GLN A 88 4.33 13.79 -1.21
C GLN A 88 3.97 12.34 -0.90
N LEU A 89 4.19 11.43 -1.85
CA LEU A 89 3.98 10.00 -1.64
C LEU A 89 4.86 9.44 -0.53
N PHE A 90 6.13 9.87 -0.49
CA PHE A 90 7.08 9.53 0.58
C PHE A 90 6.59 10.03 1.93
N LEU A 91 6.20 11.31 2.04
CA LEU A 91 5.71 11.89 3.30
C LEU A 91 4.47 11.15 3.81
N ARG A 92 3.45 10.94 2.96
CA ARG A 92 2.24 10.19 3.33
C ARG A 92 2.57 8.79 3.84
N THR A 93 3.44 8.08 3.15
CA THR A 93 3.87 6.73 3.55
C THR A 93 4.64 6.76 4.89
N LYS A 94 5.53 7.74 5.09
CA LYS A 94 6.26 7.91 6.34
C LYS A 94 5.33 8.14 7.53
N TYR A 95 4.35 9.03 7.39
CA TYR A 95 3.38 9.30 8.46
C TYR A 95 2.47 8.11 8.73
N LEU A 96 2.08 7.34 7.70
CA LEU A 96 1.36 6.08 7.91
C LEU A 96 2.18 5.11 8.75
N LEU A 97 3.48 4.94 8.45
CA LEU A 97 4.34 4.06 9.24
C LEU A 97 4.46 4.50 10.70
N TYR A 98 4.49 5.80 10.97
CA TYR A 98 4.43 6.30 12.35
C TYR A 98 3.11 5.94 13.03
N LEU A 99 1.98 6.05 12.33
CA LEU A 99 0.68 5.61 12.84
C LEU A 99 0.66 4.11 13.15
N VAL A 100 1.20 3.28 12.26
CA VAL A 100 1.31 1.83 12.46
C VAL A 100 2.14 1.52 13.70
N ILE A 101 3.33 2.11 13.83
CA ILE A 101 4.17 1.92 15.01
C ILE A 101 3.44 2.34 16.29
N MET A 102 2.70 3.46 16.27
CA MET A 102 1.90 3.88 17.42
C MET A 102 0.77 2.90 17.78
N ALA A 103 0.09 2.35 16.77
CA ALA A 103 -0.96 1.35 16.98
C ALA A 103 -0.40 0.06 17.57
N GLU A 104 0.73 -0.42 17.06
CA GLU A 104 1.44 -1.60 17.57
C GLU A 104 1.96 -1.42 19.01
N MET A 105 2.30 -0.18 19.38
CA MET A 105 2.65 0.17 20.76
C MET A 105 1.43 0.35 21.68
N GLY A 106 0.21 0.18 21.17
CA GLY A 106 -1.03 0.30 21.93
C GLY A 106 -1.47 1.74 22.23
N LEU A 107 -0.98 2.73 21.49
CA LEU A 107 -1.43 4.12 21.67
C LEU A 107 -2.86 4.28 21.14
N SER A 108 -3.72 4.90 21.96
CA SER A 108 -5.12 5.15 21.58
C SER A 108 -5.25 6.02 20.32
N GLY A 109 -6.37 5.86 19.60
CA GLY A 109 -6.64 6.61 18.37
C GLY A 109 -6.59 8.13 18.55
N SER A 110 -7.06 8.66 19.70
CA SER A 110 -7.00 10.09 19.99
C SER A 110 -5.57 10.64 20.11
N VAL A 111 -4.64 9.82 20.61
CA VAL A 111 -3.21 10.17 20.66
C VAL A 111 -2.62 10.16 19.26
N GLN A 112 -2.93 9.13 18.47
CA GLN A 112 -2.50 9.04 17.07
C GLN A 112 -2.96 10.26 16.25
N GLU A 113 -4.24 10.63 16.36
CA GLU A 113 -4.81 11.81 15.70
C GLU A 113 -4.13 13.11 16.13
N ARG A 114 -3.93 13.30 17.44
CA ARG A 114 -3.25 14.49 17.97
C ARG A 114 -1.80 14.59 17.48
N CYS A 115 -1.09 13.46 17.42
CA CYS A 115 0.27 13.41 16.89
C CYS A 115 0.32 13.85 15.43
N ILE A 116 -0.61 13.40 14.58
CA ILE A 116 -0.69 13.82 13.18
C ILE A 116 -1.05 15.30 13.08
N ARG A 117 -2.09 15.77 13.78
CA ARG A 117 -2.49 17.20 13.74
C ARG A 117 -1.37 18.16 14.13
N ASN A 118 -0.51 17.76 15.06
CA ASN A 118 0.56 18.62 15.57
C ASN A 118 1.86 18.51 14.75
N ASN A 119 2.04 17.50 13.90
CA ASN A 119 3.34 17.20 13.27
C ASN A 119 3.27 16.89 11.77
N ALA A 120 2.09 16.79 11.17
CA ALA A 120 1.97 16.51 9.73
C ALA A 120 2.04 17.81 8.92
N PRO A 121 3.14 18.09 8.20
CA PRO A 121 3.24 19.22 7.27
C PRO A 121 2.24 19.12 6.12
N LEU A 122 1.67 17.91 5.91
CA LEU A 122 0.70 17.60 4.87
C LEU A 122 -0.62 18.41 4.99
N MET A 123 -0.96 18.92 6.18
CA MET A 123 -2.17 19.75 6.35
C MET A 123 -2.06 21.13 5.69
N HIS A 124 -0.85 21.60 5.37
CA HIS A 124 -0.64 22.92 4.75
C HIS A 124 -0.59 22.88 3.22
N LEU A 125 -0.60 21.70 2.60
CA LEU A 125 -0.44 21.55 1.14
C LEU A 125 -1.76 21.35 0.38
N ASN A 126 -2.86 21.08 1.08
CA ASN A 126 -4.20 20.99 0.47
C ASN A 126 -4.88 22.37 0.29
N ASN A 127 -4.23 23.49 0.63
CA ASN A 127 -4.78 24.85 0.56
C ASN A 127 -4.20 25.70 -0.59
N ALA A 128 -3.42 25.12 -1.49
CA ALA A 128 -3.01 25.80 -2.72
C ALA A 128 -3.96 25.38 -3.86
N GLY A 129 -5.18 25.90 -3.79
CA GLY A 129 -6.11 25.98 -4.93
C GLY A 129 -6.01 27.34 -5.59
#